data_AF-A0A3N1S814-F1
#
_entry.id   AF-A0A3N1S814-F1
#
_cell.length_a   1.000
_cell.length_b   1.000
_cell.length_c   1.000
_cell.angle_alpha   90.00
_cell.angle_beta   90.00
_cell.angle_gamma   90.00
#
_symmetry.space_group_name_H-M   'P 1'
#
loop_
_entity.id
_entity.type
_entity.pdbx_description
1 polymer ?
#
loop_
_entity_poly.entity_id
_entity_poly.type
_entity_poly.pdbx_seq_one_letter_code
_entity_poly.pdbx_strand_id
1 'polypeptide(L)'
;MTERKPAGISFESWVDKQIRESEQRGDFSQLPGFGKPLDGLDRPYDETWWIKSKMQREGVSVLPPTLALRKEAEDVLAALPQVRTEAEVRRRLTEVNEKIAEAIRRPPPGPLLNLKPFDVDALTGEWRAARDSC
;
A
#
# COMPACT_ATOMS: atom_id res chain seq x y z
N MET A 1 -14.86 -25.83 -0.21
CA MET A 1 -14.38 -27.21 0.10
C MET A 1 -14.56 -28.01 -1.18
N THR A 2 -13.47 -28.49 -1.80
CA THR A 2 -13.55 -29.31 -3.01
C THR A 2 -13.76 -30.78 -2.63
N GLU A 3 -14.72 -31.44 -3.26
CA GLU A 3 -14.99 -32.86 -3.03
C GLU A 3 -13.88 -33.73 -3.60
N ARG A 4 -13.49 -34.79 -2.88
CA ARG A 4 -12.50 -35.76 -3.37
C ARG A 4 -13.10 -36.63 -4.47
N LYS A 5 -12.24 -37.01 -5.44
CA LYS A 5 -12.61 -37.90 -6.54
C LYS A 5 -13.20 -39.22 -6.02
N PRO A 6 -14.39 -39.65 -6.50
CA PRO A 6 -14.93 -40.97 -6.24
C PRO A 6 -14.08 -42.09 -6.86
N ALA A 7 -14.07 -43.27 -6.25
CA ALA A 7 -13.46 -44.47 -6.84
C ALA A 7 -14.23 -44.90 -8.12
N GLY A 8 -13.52 -45.34 -9.15
CA GLY A 8 -14.12 -45.81 -10.42
C GLY A 8 -14.36 -44.74 -11.50
N ILE A 9 -14.10 -43.46 -11.22
CA ILE A 9 -14.19 -42.36 -12.21
C ILE A 9 -12.79 -41.94 -12.64
N SER A 10 -12.59 -41.65 -13.93
CA SER A 10 -11.31 -41.10 -14.43
C SER A 10 -11.08 -39.69 -13.89
N PHE A 11 -9.82 -39.26 -13.82
CA PHE A 11 -9.50 -37.92 -13.31
C PHE A 11 -10.09 -36.83 -14.21
N GLU A 12 -9.95 -36.97 -15.53
CA GLU A 12 -10.55 -36.06 -16.52
C GLU A 12 -12.07 -35.94 -16.35
N SER A 13 -12.79 -37.06 -16.29
CA SER A 13 -14.27 -37.04 -16.16
C SER A 13 -14.75 -36.42 -14.86
N TRP A 14 -14.00 -36.57 -13.76
CA TRP A 14 -14.32 -35.93 -12.49
C TRP A 14 -14.05 -34.42 -12.53
N VAL A 15 -12.92 -33.99 -13.11
CA VAL A 15 -12.57 -32.57 -13.24
C VAL A 15 -13.55 -31.85 -14.16
N ASP A 16 -13.90 -32.43 -15.31
CA ASP A 16 -14.86 -31.85 -16.24
C ASP A 16 -16.25 -31.67 -15.61
N LYS A 17 -16.68 -32.63 -14.78
CA LYS A 17 -17.93 -32.52 -14.03
C LYS A 17 -17.88 -31.33 -13.07
N GLN A 18 -16.78 -31.17 -12.31
CA GLN A 18 -16.60 -30.07 -11.37
C GLN A 18 -16.53 -28.71 -12.06
N ILE A 19 -15.88 -28.60 -13.23
CA ILE A 19 -15.84 -27.36 -14.02
C ILE A 19 -17.26 -26.98 -14.46
N ARG A 20 -18.00 -27.93 -15.05
CA ARG A 20 -19.37 -27.70 -15.54
C ARG A 20 -20.34 -27.29 -14.43
N GLU A 21 -20.27 -27.96 -13.28
CA GLU A 21 -21.08 -27.61 -12.11
C GLU A 21 -20.73 -26.21 -11.58
N SER A 22 -19.44 -25.84 -11.59
CA SER A 22 -18.99 -24.50 -11.16
C SER A 22 -19.42 -23.39 -12.14
N GLU A 23 -19.40 -23.67 -13.46
CA GLU A 23 -19.97 -22.78 -14.48
C GLU A 23 -21.48 -22.57 -14.28
N GLN A 24 -22.23 -23.64 -14.06
CA GLN A 24 -23.69 -23.56 -13.83
C GLN A 24 -24.06 -22.78 -12.57
N ARG A 25 -23.23 -22.88 -11.51
CA ARG A 25 -23.38 -22.05 -10.30
C ARG A 25 -22.98 -20.58 -10.51
N GLY A 26 -22.33 -20.27 -11.63
CA GLY A 26 -21.82 -18.94 -11.92
C GLY A 26 -20.54 -18.60 -11.13
N ASP A 27 -19.85 -19.58 -10.58
CA ASP A 27 -18.63 -19.37 -9.77
C ASP A 27 -17.56 -18.62 -10.58
N PHE A 28 -17.48 -18.85 -11.89
CA PHE A 28 -16.59 -18.12 -12.81
C PHE A 28 -17.09 -16.70 -13.13
N SER A 29 -18.40 -16.53 -13.30
CA SER A 29 -19.01 -15.23 -13.62
C SER A 29 -18.93 -14.22 -12.47
N GLN A 30 -18.80 -14.70 -11.24
CA GLN A 30 -18.66 -13.88 -10.04
C GLN A 30 -17.19 -13.54 -9.71
N LEU A 31 -16.22 -14.04 -10.47
CA LEU A 31 -14.81 -13.77 -10.21
C LEU A 31 -14.47 -12.30 -10.45
N PRO A 32 -13.61 -11.71 -9.60
CA PRO A 32 -13.05 -10.39 -9.86
C PRO A 32 -12.23 -10.45 -11.15
N GLY A 33 -12.70 -9.74 -12.18
CA GLY A 33 -12.07 -9.71 -13.51
C GLY A 33 -12.85 -10.44 -14.60
N PHE A 34 -13.97 -11.12 -14.29
CA PHE A 34 -14.79 -11.75 -15.32
C PHE A 34 -15.28 -10.71 -16.34
N GLY A 35 -15.00 -10.95 -17.63
CA GLY A 35 -15.34 -10.05 -18.74
C GLY A 35 -14.55 -8.73 -18.78
N LYS A 36 -13.59 -8.51 -17.88
CA LYS A 36 -12.73 -7.32 -17.89
C LYS A 36 -11.42 -7.62 -18.65
N PRO A 37 -10.82 -6.61 -19.32
CA PRO A 37 -9.47 -6.73 -19.86
C PRO A 37 -8.47 -7.16 -18.77
N LEU A 38 -7.42 -7.89 -19.14
CA LEU A 38 -6.35 -8.20 -18.18
C LEU A 38 -5.62 -6.92 -17.79
N ASP A 39 -5.53 -6.65 -16.49
CA ASP A 39 -4.82 -5.48 -15.97
C ASP A 39 -3.32 -5.56 -16.33
N GLY A 40 -2.80 -4.48 -16.91
CA GLY A 40 -1.37 -4.34 -17.21
C GLY A 40 -0.89 -4.99 -18.51
N LEU A 41 -1.80 -5.43 -19.40
CA LEU A 41 -1.47 -5.93 -20.75
C LEU A 41 -0.71 -4.92 -21.62
N ASP A 42 -0.87 -3.63 -21.35
CA ASP A 42 -0.25 -2.50 -22.04
C ASP A 42 1.18 -2.21 -21.55
N ARG A 43 1.62 -2.86 -20.46
CA ARG A 43 2.91 -2.61 -19.83
C ARG A 43 3.98 -3.58 -20.33
N PRO A 44 5.25 -3.18 -20.38
CA PRO A 44 6.36 -4.11 -20.60
C PRO A 44 6.30 -5.27 -19.62
N TYR A 45 6.58 -6.48 -20.11
CA TYR A 45 6.60 -7.67 -19.28
C TYR A 45 7.70 -7.55 -18.21
N ASP A 46 7.30 -7.76 -16.96
CA ASP A 46 8.17 -7.73 -15.78
C ASP A 46 8.09 -9.10 -15.10
N GLU A 47 9.18 -9.85 -15.06
CA GLU A 47 9.21 -11.19 -14.44
C GLU A 47 8.75 -11.20 -12.97
N THR A 48 8.87 -10.06 -12.28
CA THR A 48 8.49 -9.87 -10.87
C THR A 48 7.09 -9.28 -10.69
N TRP A 49 6.29 -9.15 -11.74
CA TRP A 49 4.96 -8.50 -11.71
C TRP A 49 4.05 -9.05 -10.61
N TRP A 50 4.01 -10.38 -10.44
CA TRP A 50 3.14 -11.03 -9.46
C TRP A 50 3.63 -10.82 -8.03
N ILE A 51 4.94 -10.69 -7.82
CA ILE A 51 5.55 -10.38 -6.52
C ILE A 51 5.15 -8.96 -6.12
N LYS A 52 5.32 -8.00 -7.03
CA LYS A 52 4.93 -6.60 -6.81
C LYS A 52 3.43 -6.48 -6.52
N SER A 53 2.58 -7.16 -7.30
CA SER A 53 1.13 -7.21 -7.06
C SER A 53 0.77 -7.89 -5.73
N LYS A 54 1.53 -8.90 -5.29
CA LYS A 54 1.32 -9.52 -3.97
C LYS A 54 1.76 -8.59 -2.84
N MET A 55 2.94 -7.98 -2.96
CA MET A 55 3.44 -7.01 -2.00
C MET A 55 2.47 -5.83 -1.82
N GLN A 56 1.92 -5.30 -2.93
CA GLN A 56 0.92 -4.24 -2.86
C GLN A 56 -0.39 -4.70 -2.19
N ARG A 57 -0.89 -5.90 -2.53
CA ARG A 57 -2.11 -6.47 -1.92
C ARG A 57 -1.97 -6.72 -0.43
N GLU A 58 -0.80 -7.18 0.00
CA GLU A 58 -0.50 -7.49 1.40
C GLU A 58 0.07 -6.28 2.18
N GLY A 59 0.22 -5.12 1.54
CA GLY A 59 0.82 -3.92 2.15
C GLY A 59 2.29 -4.09 2.55
N VAL A 60 3.01 -5.05 1.95
CA VAL A 60 4.42 -5.32 2.27
C VAL A 60 5.31 -4.35 1.49
N SER A 61 6.11 -3.59 2.23
CA SER A 61 7.11 -2.69 1.65
C SER A 61 8.45 -2.86 2.35
N VAL A 62 9.52 -3.05 1.57
CA VAL A 62 10.90 -3.11 2.08
C VAL A 62 11.61 -1.84 1.63
N LEU A 63 11.19 -0.71 2.22
CA LEU A 63 11.84 0.56 1.97
C LEU A 63 13.17 0.60 2.74
N PRO A 64 14.29 0.98 2.11
CA PRO A 64 15.48 1.39 2.83
C PRO A 64 15.13 2.45 3.88
N PRO A 65 15.84 2.50 5.03
CA PRO A 65 15.51 3.41 6.12
C PRO A 65 15.35 4.88 5.69
N THR A 66 16.15 5.35 4.72
CA THR A 66 16.02 6.72 4.19
C THR A 66 14.74 6.95 3.42
N LEU A 67 14.28 5.98 2.61
CA LEU A 67 13.01 6.09 1.90
C LEU A 67 11.82 5.93 2.84
N ALA A 68 11.95 5.08 3.87
CA ALA A 68 10.93 4.93 4.91
C ALA A 68 10.71 6.26 5.66
N LEU A 69 11.80 6.95 6.03
CA LEU A 69 11.71 8.26 6.70
C LEU A 69 11.12 9.35 5.78
N ARG A 70 11.44 9.36 4.48
CA ARG A 70 10.78 10.26 3.52
C ARG A 70 9.29 10.01 3.43
N LYS A 71 8.90 8.74 3.29
CA LYS A 71 7.50 8.37 3.25
C LYS A 71 6.78 8.76 4.54
N GLU A 72 7.38 8.53 5.70
CA GLU A 72 6.80 8.94 6.98
C GLU A 72 6.57 10.46 7.05
N ALA A 73 7.56 11.24 6.60
CA ALA A 73 7.47 12.69 6.55
C ALA A 73 6.33 13.18 5.63
N GLU A 74 6.18 12.55 4.45
CA GLU A 74 5.06 12.81 3.53
C GLU A 74 3.70 12.42 4.13
N ASP A 75 3.60 11.24 4.74
CA ASP A 75 2.38 10.73 5.35
C ASP A 75 1.94 11.62 6.53
N VAL A 76 2.88 12.15 7.32
CA VAL A 76 2.58 13.10 8.41
C VAL A 76 2.03 14.42 7.87
N LEU A 77 2.65 15.00 6.83
CA LEU A 77 2.16 16.23 6.21
C LEU A 77 0.74 16.05 5.64
N ALA A 78 0.49 14.93 4.95
CA ALA A 78 -0.81 14.60 4.39
C ALA A 78 -1.89 14.40 5.46
N ALA A 79 -1.52 13.96 6.66
CA ALA A 79 -2.44 13.73 7.77
C ALA A 79 -2.78 15.00 8.56
N LEU A 80 -1.98 16.07 8.47
CA LEU A 80 -2.18 17.30 9.26
C LEU A 80 -3.60 17.89 9.16
N PRO A 81 -4.26 17.97 7.98
CA PRO A 81 -5.60 18.53 7.87
C PRO A 81 -6.65 17.82 8.73
N GLN A 82 -6.46 16.52 9.00
CA GLN A 82 -7.37 15.69 9.78
C GLN A 82 -7.11 15.77 11.30
N VAL A 83 -6.00 16.40 11.70
CA VAL A 83 -5.65 16.56 13.11
C VAL A 83 -6.56 17.59 13.77
N ARG A 84 -7.04 17.27 14.98
CA ARG A 84 -8.03 18.08 15.70
C ARG A 84 -7.44 19.17 16.59
N THR A 85 -6.21 19.00 17.06
CA THR A 85 -5.60 19.90 18.05
C THR A 85 -4.22 20.36 17.58
N GLU A 86 -3.90 21.61 17.90
CA GLU A 86 -2.58 22.18 17.61
C GLU A 86 -1.45 21.40 18.29
N ALA A 87 -1.66 21.00 19.54
CA ALA A 87 -0.67 20.22 20.29
C ALA A 87 -0.31 18.91 19.57
N GLU A 88 -1.29 18.24 18.96
CA GLU A 88 -1.08 17.03 18.18
C GLU A 88 -0.30 17.30 16.88
N VAL A 89 -0.61 18.40 16.18
CA VAL A 89 0.15 18.84 14.99
C VAL A 89 1.62 19.07 15.35
N ARG A 90 1.87 19.87 16.38
CA ARG A 90 3.23 20.19 16.84
C ARG A 90 3.98 18.93 17.26
N ARG A 91 3.31 18.01 17.96
CA ARG A 91 3.91 16.75 18.39
C ARG A 91 4.35 15.90 17.20
N ARG A 92 3.46 15.64 16.24
CA ARG A 92 3.76 14.83 15.05
C ARG A 92 4.91 15.41 14.22
N LEU A 93 4.91 16.73 14.01
CA LEU A 93 5.99 17.40 13.28
C LEU A 93 7.33 17.32 14.03
N THR A 94 7.29 17.45 15.36
CA THR A 94 8.51 17.35 16.19
C THR A 94 9.08 15.93 16.18
N GLU A 95 8.23 14.91 16.31
CA GLU A 95 8.64 13.50 16.26
C GLU A 95 9.36 13.17 14.93
N VAL A 96 8.84 13.64 13.79
CA VAL A 96 9.51 13.47 12.49
C VAL A 96 10.81 14.28 12.43
N ASN A 97 10.83 15.50 12.96
CA ASN A 97 12.04 16.33 12.99
C ASN A 97 13.17 15.69 13.81
N GLU A 98 12.84 15.04 14.93
CA GLU A 98 13.82 14.30 15.72
C GLU A 98 14.45 13.17 14.92
N LYS A 99 13.64 12.39 14.19
CA LYS A 99 14.11 11.32 13.29
C LYS A 99 14.95 11.88 12.14
N ILE A 100 14.55 12.99 11.53
CA ILE A 100 15.33 13.67 10.48
C ILE A 100 16.67 14.13 11.04
N ALA A 101 16.69 14.75 12.23
CA ALA A 101 17.91 15.22 12.87
C ALA A 101 18.84 14.06 13.24
N GLU A 102 18.31 12.92 13.67
CA GLU A 102 19.09 11.71 13.92
C GLU A 102 19.69 11.17 12.62
N ALA A 103 18.88 11.04 11.56
CA ALA A 103 19.32 10.52 10.26
C ALA A 103 20.34 11.44 9.57
N ILE A 104 20.28 12.76 9.79
CA ILE A 104 21.32 13.69 9.33
C ILE A 104 22.61 13.49 10.11
N ARG A 105 22.53 13.33 11.44
CA ARG A 105 23.69 13.11 12.32
C ARG A 105 24.36 11.76 12.08
N ARG A 106 23.58 10.73 11.79
CA ARG A 106 24.02 9.35 11.54
C ARG A 106 23.28 8.81 10.31
N PRO A 107 23.80 9.06 9.09
CA PRO A 107 23.17 8.63 7.86
C PRO A 107 22.99 7.10 7.82
N PRO A 108 21.75 6.58 7.74
CA PRO A 108 21.51 5.16 7.60
C PRO A 108 21.85 4.70 6.18
N PRO A 109 22.07 3.39 5.96
CA PRO A 109 22.36 2.87 4.63
C PRO A 109 21.20 3.13 3.67
N GLY A 110 21.52 3.58 2.46
CA GLY A 110 20.55 3.80 1.39
C GLY A 110 20.78 5.08 0.61
N PRO A 111 19.81 5.47 -0.25
CA PRO A 111 19.86 6.72 -1.00
C PRO A 111 19.88 7.94 -0.08
N LEU A 112 20.48 9.06 -0.53
CA LEU A 112 20.59 10.31 0.23
C LEU A 112 19.25 10.77 0.81
N LEU A 113 19.18 11.13 2.09
CA LEU A 113 17.91 11.45 2.75
C LEU A 113 17.14 12.60 2.08
N ASN A 114 17.82 13.66 1.64
CA ASN A 114 17.23 14.84 0.97
C ASN A 114 16.02 15.47 1.70
N LEU A 115 15.95 15.35 3.03
CA LEU A 115 14.95 16.03 3.87
C LEU A 115 15.61 17.16 4.67
N LYS A 116 14.83 18.20 4.93
CA LYS A 116 15.14 19.22 5.93
C LYS A 116 14.12 19.10 7.07
N PRO A 117 14.51 19.39 8.32
CA PRO A 117 13.54 19.52 9.40
C PRO A 117 12.44 20.52 9.02
N PHE A 118 11.20 20.17 9.34
CA PHE A 118 10.03 21.00 9.16
C PHE A 118 10.05 22.22 10.08
N ASP A 119 9.57 23.35 9.57
CA ASP A 119 9.24 24.50 10.40
C ASP A 119 7.88 24.24 11.07
N VAL A 120 7.93 23.89 12.36
CA VAL A 120 6.75 23.51 13.13
C VAL A 120 5.80 24.70 13.28
N ASP A 121 6.31 25.91 13.48
CA ASP A 121 5.47 27.09 13.70
C ASP A 121 4.79 27.53 12.41
N ALA A 122 5.52 27.52 11.28
CA ALA A 122 4.95 27.83 9.98
C ALA A 122 3.82 26.86 9.60
N LEU A 123 4.07 25.55 9.68
CA LEU A 123 3.08 24.52 9.32
C LEU A 123 1.88 24.50 10.29
N THR A 124 2.11 24.78 11.57
CA THR A 124 1.00 24.92 12.54
C THR A 124 0.15 26.15 12.23
N GLY A 125 0.77 27.25 11.81
CA GLY A 125 0.09 28.46 11.35
C GLY A 125 -0.78 28.21 10.11
N GLU A 126 -0.23 27.53 9.10
CA GLU A 126 -0.97 27.11 7.90
C GLU A 126 -2.15 26.21 8.24
N TRP A 127 -1.95 25.22 9.11
CA TRP A 127 -3.00 24.34 9.59
C TRP A 127 -4.13 25.11 10.30
N ARG A 128 -3.79 26.10 11.14
CA ARG A 128 -4.79 26.93 11.82
C ARG A 128 -5.59 27.77 10.82
N ALA A 129 -4.90 28.44 9.89
CA ALA A 129 -5.54 29.26 8.86
C ALA A 129 -6.47 28.45 7.95
N ALA A 130 -6.11 27.21 7.62
CA ALA A 130 -6.95 26.31 6.83
C ALA A 130 -8.24 25.88 7.56
N ARG A 131 -8.26 25.95 8.90
CA ARG A 131 -9.44 25.63 9.72
C ARG A 131 -10.32 26.84 9.96
N ASP A 132 -9.73 28.02 10.09
CA ASP A 132 -10.45 29.29 10.30
C ASP A 132 -11.13 29.78 9.01
N SER A 133 -10.74 29.26 7.85
CA SER A 133 -11.29 29.60 6.53
C SER A 133 -12.48 28.74 6.08
N CYS A 134 -13.03 27.91 6.98
CA CYS A 134 -14.14 26.98 6.71
C CYS A 134 -15.39 27.32 7.53
#